data_AF-A0A6P2B050-F1
#
_entry.id   AF-A0A6P2B050-F1
#
_cell.length_a   1.000
_cell.length_b   1.000
_cell.length_c   1.000
_cell.angle_alpha   90.00
_cell.angle_beta   90.00
_cell.angle_gamma   90.00
#
_symmetry.space_group_name_H-M   'P 1'
#
loop_
_entity.id
_entity.type
_entity.pdbx_description
1 polymer ?
#
loop_
_entity_poly.entity_id
_entity_poly.type
_entity_poly.pdbx_seq_one_letter_code
_entity_poly.pdbx_strand_id
1 'polypeptide(L)'
;MTPPAAQFLTHEESAQVDAALLSSPEKFLTRLTISSLRLLTQIAGDYGVAIADLTPDQIIAWFEQDSKNRREQGIDAAVLKW
;
A
#
# COMPACT_ATOMS: atom_id res chain seq x y z
N MET A 1 -2.73 -3.93 -22.86
CA MET A 1 -3.21 -4.35 -21.53
C MET A 1 -2.35 -3.63 -20.52
N THR A 2 -2.90 -2.64 -19.83
CA THR A 2 -2.20 -1.94 -18.74
C THR A 2 -1.97 -2.95 -17.60
N PRO A 3 -0.76 -3.06 -17.04
CA PRO A 3 -0.57 -3.92 -15.87
C PRO A 3 -1.51 -3.46 -14.75
N PRO A 4 -2.17 -4.37 -14.02
CA PRO A 4 -3.05 -3.99 -12.93
C PRO A 4 -2.23 -3.16 -11.93
N ALA A 5 -2.78 -2.00 -11.54
CA ALA A 5 -2.22 -1.20 -10.47
C ALA A 5 -1.94 -2.10 -9.26
N ALA A 6 -0.85 -1.86 -8.52
CA ALA A 6 -0.52 -2.64 -7.34
C ALA A 6 -1.75 -2.71 -6.42
N GLN A 7 -2.40 -3.87 -6.39
CA GLN A 7 -3.64 -4.06 -5.67
C GLN A 7 -3.27 -4.55 -4.28
N PHE A 8 -3.14 -3.62 -3.33
CA PHE A 8 -2.74 -3.94 -1.96
C PHE A 8 -3.82 -4.70 -1.19
N LEU A 9 -5.10 -4.51 -1.54
CA LEU A 9 -6.21 -5.26 -0.97
C LEU A 9 -6.61 -6.43 -1.89
N THR A 10 -6.47 -7.66 -1.41
CA THR A 10 -6.88 -8.84 -2.19
C THR A 10 -8.39 -8.93 -2.34
N HIS A 11 -8.85 -9.68 -3.35
CA HIS A 11 -10.29 -9.95 -3.53
C HIS A 11 -10.91 -10.66 -2.32
N GLU A 12 -10.16 -11.59 -1.71
CA GLU A 12 -10.59 -12.30 -0.52
C GLU A 12 -10.75 -11.35 0.68
N GLU A 13 -9.75 -10.50 0.95
CA GLU A 13 -9.83 -9.49 2.02
C GLU A 13 -11.00 -8.52 1.75
N SER A 14 -11.22 -8.09 0.50
CA SER A 14 -12.37 -7.25 0.18
C SER A 14 -13.70 -7.94 0.49
N ALA A 15 -13.84 -9.22 0.14
CA ALA A 15 -15.05 -9.99 0.43
C ALA A 15 -15.28 -10.16 1.95
N GLN A 16 -14.20 -10.37 2.71
CA GLN A 16 -14.26 -10.43 4.18
C GLN A 16 -14.71 -9.09 4.78
N VAL A 17 -14.22 -7.95 4.26
CA VAL A 17 -14.69 -6.64 4.69
C VAL A 17 -16.17 -6.41 4.33
N ASP A 18 -16.62 -6.89 3.18
CA ASP A 18 -18.03 -6.79 2.79
C ASP A 18 -18.96 -7.61 3.68
N ALA A 19 -18.53 -8.80 4.08
CA ALA A 19 -19.28 -9.68 4.98
C ALA A 19 -19.32 -9.19 6.44
N ALA A 20 -18.39 -8.31 6.84
CA ALA A 20 -18.32 -7.80 8.19
C ALA A 20 -19.56 -6.94 8.54
N LEU A 21 -19.99 -7.02 9.81
CA LEU A 21 -21.08 -6.22 10.38
C LEU A 21 -20.61 -4.79 10.71
N LEU A 22 -20.17 -4.10 9.67
CA LEU A 22 -19.65 -2.73 9.72
C LEU A 22 -20.51 -1.80 8.86
N SER A 23 -20.60 -0.55 9.27
CA SER A 23 -21.17 0.53 8.45
C SER A 23 -20.26 0.82 7.23
N SER A 24 -20.80 1.51 6.23
CA SER A 24 -20.02 1.87 5.02
C SER A 24 -18.73 2.64 5.31
N PRO A 25 -18.71 3.65 6.21
CA PRO A 25 -17.46 4.34 6.58
C PRO A 25 -16.43 3.42 7.23
N GLU A 26 -16.86 2.51 8.10
CA GLU A 26 -15.98 1.55 8.77
C GLU A 26 -15.41 0.54 7.77
N LYS A 27 -16.21 0.06 6.81
CA LYS A 27 -15.72 -0.79 5.72
C LYS A 27 -14.68 -0.07 4.87
N PHE A 28 -14.91 1.20 4.53
CA PHE A 28 -13.92 2.00 3.81
C PHE A 28 -12.61 2.11 4.59
N LEU A 29 -12.68 2.50 5.86
CA LEU A 29 -11.50 2.61 6.71
C LEU A 29 -10.77 1.27 6.85
N THR A 30 -11.50 0.17 7.00
CA THR A 30 -10.92 -1.18 7.10
C THR A 30 -10.12 -1.53 5.86
N ARG A 31 -10.66 -1.25 4.66
CA ARG A 31 -9.94 -1.47 3.38
C ARG A 31 -8.67 -0.63 3.30
N LEU A 32 -8.74 0.63 3.72
CA LEU A 32 -7.59 1.52 3.77
C LEU A 32 -6.53 0.98 4.72
N THR A 33 -6.90 0.59 5.94
CA THR A 33 -5.97 0.06 6.95
C THR A 33 -5.27 -1.22 6.47
N ILE A 34 -6.01 -2.17 5.88
CA ILE A 34 -5.41 -3.40 5.33
C ILE A 34 -4.44 -3.07 4.20
N SER A 35 -4.83 -2.19 3.28
CA SER A 35 -3.96 -1.74 2.18
C SER A 35 -2.69 -1.07 2.72
N SER A 36 -2.81 -0.22 3.74
CA SER A 36 -1.67 0.41 4.42
C SER A 36 -0.75 -0.61 5.09
N LEU A 37 -1.29 -1.66 5.73
CA LEU A 37 -0.47 -2.73 6.34
C LEU A 37 0.38 -3.46 5.28
N ARG A 38 -0.19 -3.74 4.11
CA ARG A 38 0.52 -4.40 3.01
C ARG A 38 1.62 -3.51 2.45
N LEU A 39 1.35 -2.23 2.28
CA LEU A 39 2.36 -1.26 1.87
C LEU A 39 3.47 -1.11 2.91
N LEU A 40 3.14 -1.00 4.21
CA LEU A 40 4.13 -0.95 5.29
C LEU A 40 4.99 -2.21 5.34
N THR A 41 4.42 -3.38 5.06
CA THR A 41 5.18 -4.63 4.94
C THR A 41 6.22 -4.54 3.81
N GLN A 42 5.84 -4.00 2.65
CA GLN A 42 6.78 -3.79 1.54
C GLN A 42 7.90 -2.81 1.92
N ILE A 43 7.54 -1.65 2.48
CA ILE A 43 8.50 -0.61 2.89
C ILE A 43 9.50 -1.18 3.90
N ALA A 44 9.02 -1.94 4.89
CA ALA A 44 9.87 -2.59 5.88
C ALA A 44 10.86 -3.57 5.23
N GLY A 45 10.39 -4.34 4.24
CA GLY A 45 11.22 -5.23 3.43
C GLY A 45 12.32 -4.48 2.67
N ASP A 46 11.98 -3.36 2.03
CA ASP A 46 12.95 -2.54 1.27
C ASP A 46 14.05 -1.95 2.16
N TYR A 47 13.73 -1.60 3.41
CA TYR A 47 14.70 -1.14 4.41
C TYR A 47 15.38 -2.28 5.20
N GLY A 48 14.93 -3.52 5.07
CA GLY A 48 15.46 -4.66 5.83
C GLY A 48 15.21 -4.57 7.34
N VAL A 49 14.12 -3.92 7.77
CA VAL A 49 13.74 -3.75 9.18
C VAL A 49 12.43 -4.48 9.48
N ALA A 50 12.11 -4.72 10.75
CA ALA A 50 10.78 -5.18 11.11
C ALA A 50 9.76 -4.05 10.90
N ILE A 51 8.49 -4.40 10.59
CA ILE A 51 7.41 -3.40 10.44
C ILE A 51 7.28 -2.54 11.71
N ALA A 52 7.49 -3.13 12.89
CA ALA A 52 7.42 -2.42 14.17
C ALA A 52 8.54 -1.37 14.36
N ASP A 53 9.64 -1.50 13.61
CA ASP A 53 10.80 -0.60 13.67
C ASP A 53 10.77 0.46 12.57
N LEU A 54 9.78 0.44 11.67
CA LEU A 54 9.62 1.48 10.65
C LEU A 54 9.37 2.84 11.30
N THR A 55 10.16 3.81 10.88
CA THR A 55 10.03 5.20 11.33
C THR A 55 9.19 6.03 10.35
N PRO A 56 8.54 7.11 10.82
CA PRO A 56 7.88 8.07 9.92
C PRO A 56 8.81 8.61 8.84
N ASP A 57 10.07 8.91 9.17
CA ASP A 57 11.06 9.44 8.23
C ASP A 57 11.38 8.45 7.10
N GLN A 58 11.52 7.15 7.43
CA GLN A 58 11.70 6.11 6.41
C GLN A 58 10.47 5.98 5.50
N ILE A 59 9.26 6.05 6.07
CA ILE A 59 8.03 5.98 5.28
C ILE A 59 7.98 7.18 4.32
N ILE A 60 8.22 8.41 4.82
CA ILE A 60 8.24 9.62 3.99
C ILE A 60 9.29 9.50 2.87
N ALA A 61 10.52 9.14 3.22
CA ALA A 61 11.62 8.99 2.26
C ALA A 61 11.32 7.95 1.19
N TRP A 62 10.68 6.83 1.55
CA TRP A 62 10.25 5.82 0.59
C TRP A 62 9.22 6.37 -0.39
N PHE A 63 8.21 7.09 0.09
CA PHE A 63 7.19 7.72 -0.79
C PHE A 63 7.80 8.77 -1.73
N GLU A 64 8.78 9.54 -1.25
CA GLU A 64 9.53 10.48 -2.08
C GLU A 64 10.31 9.77 -3.18
N GLN A 65 10.99 8.67 -2.85
CA GLN A 65 11.75 7.86 -3.79
C GLN A 65 10.83 7.19 -4.82
N ASP A 66 9.71 6.60 -4.40
CA ASP A 66 8.74 5.99 -5.30
C ASP A 66 8.15 7.02 -6.27
N SER A 67 7.81 8.21 -5.74
CA SER A 67 7.33 9.33 -6.56
C SER A 67 8.39 9.83 -7.54
N LYS A 68 9.67 9.80 -7.15
CA LYS A 68 10.79 10.13 -8.04
C LYS A 68 10.92 9.09 -9.16
N ASN A 69 10.90 7.80 -8.83
CA ASN A 69 10.92 6.71 -9.80
C ASN A 69 9.78 6.86 -10.82
N ARG A 70 8.55 7.17 -10.36
CA ARG A 70 7.41 7.44 -11.25
C ARG A 70 7.71 8.57 -12.24
N ARG A 71 8.25 9.70 -11.78
CA ARG A 71 8.51 10.89 -12.60
C ARG A 71 9.64 10.67 -13.60
N GLU A 72 10.69 9.97 -13.20
CA GLU A 72 11.92 9.83 -14.01
C GLU A 72 11.89 8.62 -14.94
N GLN A 73 11.25 7.53 -14.52
CA GLN A 73 11.28 6.23 -15.20
C GLN A 73 9.89 5.75 -15.64
N GLY A 74 8.84 6.50 -15.32
CA GLY A 74 7.46 6.21 -15.69
C GLY A 74 6.68 5.42 -14.63
N ILE A 75 5.37 5.30 -14.85
CA ILE A 75 4.42 4.68 -13.91
C ILE A 75 4.72 3.21 -13.62
N ASP A 76 5.35 2.51 -14.57
CA ASP A 76 5.69 1.11 -14.42
C ASP A 76 6.90 0.88 -13.50
N ALA A 77 7.74 1.90 -13.28
CA ALA A 77 8.89 1.84 -12.39
C ALA A 77 8.55 2.12 -10.92
N ALA A 78 7.40 2.76 -10.65
CA ALA A 78 6.93 3.01 -9.29
C ALA A 78 6.16 1.81 -8.73
N VAL A 79 6.26 1.55 -7.44
CA VAL A 79 5.42 0.60 -6.72
C VAL A 79 3.97 1.10 -6.72
N LEU A 80 3.75 2.39 -6.47
CA LEU A 80 2.43 3.00 -6.56
C LEU A 80 2.12 3.40 -8.00
N LYS A 81 1.05 2.81 -8.55
CA LYS A 81 0.67 2.93 -9.96
C LYS A 81 -0.35 4.04 -10.24
N TRP A 82 -0.31 5.12 -9.46
CA TRP A 82 -1.18 6.29 -9.60
C TRP A 82 -0.36 7.59 -9.63
#